data_AF-A0A7Y6PI81-F1
#
_entry.id   AF-A0A7Y6PI81-F1
#
_cell.length_a   1.000
_cell.length_b   1.000
_cell.length_c   1.000
_cell.angle_alpha   90.00
_cell.angle_beta   90.00
_cell.angle_gamma   90.00
#
_symmetry.space_group_name_H-M   'P 1'
#
loop_
_entity.id
_entity.type
_entity.pdbx_description
1 polymer ?
#
loop_
_entity_poly.entity_id
_entity_poly.type
_entity_poly.pdbx_seq_one_letter_code
_entity_poly.pdbx_strand_id
1 'polypeptide(L)'
;HKLDESKYLIVICSPNSAQSKYVGEEIAYFRSKGREREIIPFIIDGIPHSKDRECFHAQLTLGGLELLGIDVQAENSRFHAIRFHQAFIRLVARMLDVDFGVLWNRRKHFLVKLVALMIVVLSIIIGLAVNAIHSRPFDLAVQLSQTPCKAL
;
A
#
# COMPACT_ATOMS: atom_id res chain seq x y z
N HIS A 1 18.95 10.59 29.16
CA HIS A 1 18.83 9.32 28.39
C HIS A 1 18.26 9.68 27.02
N LYS A 2 18.62 9.00 25.91
CA LYS A 2 18.02 9.28 24.58
C LYS A 2 16.50 9.19 24.56
N LEU A 3 15.92 8.37 25.44
CA LEU A 3 14.48 8.26 25.66
C LEU A 3 13.84 9.54 26.22
N ASP A 4 14.58 10.37 26.96
CA ASP A 4 14.07 11.65 27.50
C ASP A 4 13.86 12.69 26.40
N GLU A 5 14.72 12.68 25.38
CA GLU A 5 14.69 13.61 24.23
C GLU A 5 13.69 13.18 23.14
N SER A 6 13.25 11.92 23.16
CA SER A 6 12.42 11.33 22.11
C SER A 6 10.94 11.54 22.42
N LYS A 7 10.11 11.96 21.45
CA LYS A 7 8.64 12.16 21.61
C LYS A 7 7.85 10.83 21.63
N TYR A 8 8.27 9.85 20.85
CA TYR A 8 7.62 8.54 20.73
C TYR A 8 8.63 7.43 20.98
N LEU A 9 8.15 6.29 21.49
CA LEU A 9 8.92 5.06 21.58
C LEU A 9 8.32 4.03 20.62
N ILE A 10 9.04 3.70 19.56
CA ILE A 10 8.61 2.67 18.60
C ILE A 10 9.18 1.34 19.06
N VAL A 11 8.32 0.40 19.45
CA VAL A 11 8.76 -0.93 19.90
C VAL A 11 8.61 -1.90 18.76
N ILE A 12 9.73 -2.43 18.26
CA ILE A 12 9.72 -3.47 17.23
C ILE A 12 9.33 -4.79 17.90
N CYS A 13 8.12 -5.27 17.64
CA CYS A 13 7.51 -6.43 18.28
C CYS A 13 7.80 -7.71 17.48
N SER A 14 8.36 -8.69 18.19
CA SER A 14 8.72 -10.04 17.75
C SER A 14 8.79 -10.97 18.98
N PRO A 15 8.79 -12.30 18.83
CA PRO A 15 9.00 -13.21 19.95
C PRO A 15 10.30 -12.96 20.71
N ASN A 16 11.36 -12.54 20.02
CA ASN A 16 12.65 -12.22 20.65
C ASN A 16 12.58 -10.93 21.49
N SER A 17 11.92 -9.88 20.98
CA SER A 17 11.77 -8.63 21.72
C SER A 17 10.87 -8.79 22.94
N ALA A 18 9.86 -9.67 22.86
CA ALA A 18 8.96 -9.96 23.97
C ALA A 18 9.66 -10.53 25.21
N GLN A 19 10.78 -11.25 25.01
CA GLN A 19 11.59 -11.85 26.06
C GLN A 19 12.82 -11.01 26.44
N SER A 20 13.05 -9.88 25.78
CA SER A 20 14.25 -9.08 25.97
C SER A 20 14.14 -8.19 27.20
N LYS A 21 14.99 -8.45 28.19
CA LYS A 21 15.10 -7.63 29.41
C LYS A 21 15.31 -6.15 29.10
N TYR A 22 16.20 -5.82 28.16
CA TYR A 22 16.49 -4.43 27.78
C TYR A 22 15.27 -3.73 27.18
N VAL A 23 14.52 -4.41 26.31
CA VAL A 23 13.27 -3.86 25.74
C VAL A 23 12.27 -3.59 26.85
N GLY A 24 12.12 -4.53 27.79
CA GLY A 24 11.28 -4.34 28.98
C GLY A 24 11.68 -3.14 29.83
N GLU A 25 12.98 -2.95 30.07
CA GLU A 25 13.52 -1.81 30.84
C GLU A 25 13.26 -0.47 30.13
N GLU A 26 13.45 -0.40 28.81
CA GLU A 26 13.16 0.81 28.03
C GLU A 26 11.68 1.16 28.02
N ILE A 27 10.81 0.16 27.86
CA ILE A 27 9.34 0.34 27.94
C ILE A 27 8.96 0.83 29.34
N ALA A 28 9.41 0.14 30.39
CA ALA A 28 9.11 0.50 31.77
C ALA A 28 9.60 1.92 32.11
N TYR A 29 10.80 2.27 31.64
CA TYR A 29 11.35 3.60 31.78
C TYR A 29 10.47 4.66 31.10
N PHE A 30 10.08 4.43 29.84
CA PHE A 30 9.27 5.38 29.09
C PHE A 30 7.87 5.55 29.71
N ARG A 31 7.29 4.45 30.21
CA ARG A 31 6.04 4.47 30.98
C ARG A 31 6.15 5.23 32.29
N SER A 32 7.26 5.07 33.03
CA SER A 32 7.48 5.80 34.29
C SER A 32 7.44 7.32 34.14
N LYS A 33 7.62 7.84 32.91
CA LYS A 33 7.50 9.26 32.57
C LYS A 33 6.06 9.70 32.27
N GLY A 34 5.07 8.82 32.38
CA GLY A 34 3.66 9.08 32.07
C GLY A 34 3.35 9.08 30.56
N ARG A 35 4.23 8.49 29.75
CA ARG A 35 4.21 8.62 28.27
C ARG A 35 3.78 7.34 27.58
N GLU A 36 2.86 6.63 28.21
CA GLU A 36 2.40 5.31 27.76
C GLU A 36 1.68 5.40 26.40
N ARG A 37 1.00 6.52 26.12
CA ARG A 37 0.24 6.75 24.89
C ARG A 37 1.14 7.00 23.68
N GLU A 38 2.38 7.39 23.90
CA GLU A 38 3.39 7.65 22.89
C GLU A 38 4.27 6.43 22.59
N ILE A 39 3.99 5.29 23.24
CA ILE A 39 4.56 4.00 22.85
C ILE A 39 3.77 3.48 21.65
N ILE A 40 4.46 3.09 20.58
CA ILE A 40 3.83 2.57 19.37
C ILE A 40 4.39 1.18 19.09
N PRO A 41 3.63 0.10 19.36
CA PRO A 41 4.04 -1.25 19.00
C PRO A 41 4.02 -1.42 17.47
N PHE A 42 5.10 -1.95 16.92
CA PHE A 42 5.28 -2.20 15.48
C PHE A 42 5.63 -3.68 15.26
N ILE A 43 4.65 -4.48 14.85
CA ILE A 43 4.76 -5.94 14.80
C ILE A 43 5.38 -6.36 13.48
N ILE A 44 6.57 -6.96 13.56
CA ILE A 44 7.28 -7.52 12.42
C ILE A 44 7.15 -9.04 12.35
N ASP A 45 6.94 -9.70 13.50
CA ASP A 45 6.83 -11.14 13.62
C ASP A 45 6.05 -11.52 14.90
N GLY A 46 5.52 -12.75 14.95
CA GLY A 46 4.69 -13.26 16.04
C GLY A 46 3.25 -12.72 16.02
N ILE A 47 2.50 -13.06 17.05
CA ILE A 47 1.07 -12.72 17.21
C ILE A 47 0.87 -12.19 18.63
N PRO A 48 0.30 -10.98 18.80
CA PRO A 48 -0.02 -10.46 20.13
C PRO A 48 -0.94 -11.40 20.90
N HIS A 49 -0.68 -11.61 22.19
CA HIS A 49 -1.47 -12.47 23.08
C HIS A 49 -1.48 -13.97 22.69
N SER A 50 -0.54 -14.39 21.84
CA SER A 50 -0.38 -15.80 21.47
C SER A 50 0.41 -16.58 22.54
N LYS A 51 -0.02 -17.79 22.87
CA LYS A 51 0.69 -18.64 23.85
C LYS A 51 2.10 -19.01 23.39
N ASP A 52 2.27 -19.35 22.11
CA ASP A 52 3.51 -19.92 21.59
C ASP A 52 4.34 -18.91 20.78
N ARG A 53 3.69 -17.87 20.24
CA ARG A 53 4.32 -16.85 19.38
C ARG A 53 4.03 -15.42 19.84
N GLU A 54 3.92 -15.22 21.15
CA GLU A 54 3.74 -13.88 21.74
C GLU A 54 4.79 -12.91 21.17
N CYS A 55 4.36 -11.73 20.74
CA CYS A 55 5.28 -10.69 20.26
C CYS A 55 5.26 -9.42 21.12
N PHE A 56 4.34 -9.31 22.07
CA PHE A 56 4.28 -8.21 23.02
C PHE A 56 5.06 -8.57 24.30
N HIS A 57 5.98 -7.69 24.67
CA HIS A 57 6.61 -7.78 25.98
C HIS A 57 5.55 -7.52 27.06
N ALA A 58 5.63 -8.22 28.20
CA ALA A 58 4.73 -8.03 29.34
C ALA A 58 4.59 -6.57 29.82
N GLN A 59 5.61 -5.72 29.60
CA GLN A 59 5.58 -4.30 29.95
C GLN A 59 4.65 -3.47 29.06
N LEU A 60 4.30 -3.96 27.86
CA LEU A 60 3.29 -3.34 26.99
C LEU A 60 1.87 -3.67 27.42
N THR A 61 1.65 -4.84 28.02
CA THR A 61 0.30 -5.32 28.40
C THR A 61 -0.08 -4.93 29.83
N LEU A 62 0.90 -4.56 30.66
CA LEU A 62 0.69 -4.04 32.01
C LEU A 62 -0.16 -2.76 31.98
N GLY A 63 -1.26 -2.70 32.73
CA GLY A 63 -2.09 -1.49 32.87
C GLY A 63 -3.33 -1.42 31.97
N GLY A 64 -3.65 -2.47 31.22
CA GLY A 64 -4.95 -2.62 30.54
C GLY A 64 -5.17 -1.68 29.35
N LEU A 65 -4.15 -0.91 28.95
CA LEU A 65 -4.17 -0.19 27.68
C LEU A 65 -3.94 -1.21 26.57
N GLU A 66 -4.97 -1.54 25.80
CA GLU A 66 -4.78 -2.22 24.51
C GLU A 66 -4.12 -1.23 23.55
N LEU A 67 -2.79 -1.18 23.56
CA LEU A 67 -2.06 -0.49 22.51
C LEU A 67 -2.27 -1.26 21.21
N LEU A 68 -3.09 -0.69 20.32
CA LEU A 68 -3.27 -1.18 18.96
C LEU A 68 -1.91 -1.11 18.24
N GLY A 69 -1.27 -2.27 18.13
CA GLY A 69 -0.01 -2.43 17.41
C GLY A 69 -0.22 -2.31 15.90
N ILE A 70 0.78 -1.75 15.23
CA ILE A 70 0.81 -1.67 13.77
C ILE A 70 1.40 -2.97 13.26
N ASP A 71 0.54 -3.83 12.71
CA ASP A 71 0.95 -5.13 12.19
C ASP A 71 1.31 -5.08 10.71
N VAL A 72 2.55 -5.48 10.39
CA VAL A 72 3.02 -5.67 9.01
C VAL A 72 2.34 -6.87 8.35
N GLN A 73 1.80 -7.81 9.13
CA GLN A 73 1.15 -9.03 8.65
C GLN A 73 -0.32 -8.91 8.35
N ALA A 74 -1.00 -7.90 8.87
CA ALA A 74 -2.41 -7.63 8.58
C ALA A 74 -2.69 -7.34 7.09
N GLU A 75 -1.66 -6.96 6.32
CA GLU A 75 -1.86 -6.51 4.94
C GLU A 75 -1.81 -7.66 3.92
N ASN A 76 -2.89 -7.77 3.14
CA ASN A 76 -3.11 -8.80 2.10
C ASN A 76 -2.28 -8.57 0.82
N SER A 77 -0.99 -8.26 0.93
CA SER A 77 -0.09 -8.15 -0.21
C SER A 77 0.88 -9.33 -0.27
N ARG A 78 1.06 -9.89 -1.47
CA ARG A 78 2.02 -10.98 -1.72
C ARG A 78 3.48 -10.54 -1.51
N PHE A 79 3.77 -9.25 -1.61
CA PHE A 79 5.13 -8.72 -1.52
C PHE A 79 5.40 -8.12 -0.14
N HIS A 80 6.41 -8.65 0.55
CA HIS A 80 6.84 -8.18 1.87
C HIS A 80 7.14 -6.67 1.88
N ALA A 81 7.81 -6.15 0.85
CA ALA A 81 8.14 -4.72 0.74
C ALA A 81 6.89 -3.82 0.74
N ILE A 82 5.80 -4.27 0.10
CA ILE A 82 4.55 -3.50 0.03
C ILE A 82 3.85 -3.51 1.40
N ARG A 83 3.83 -4.65 2.08
CA ARG A 83 3.26 -4.79 3.43
C ARG A 83 3.99 -3.90 4.44
N PHE A 84 5.31 -3.95 4.42
CA PHE A 84 6.15 -3.10 5.27
C PHE A 84 5.93 -1.62 4.98
N HIS A 85 5.85 -1.23 3.71
CA HIS A 85 5.59 0.16 3.33
C HIS A 85 4.25 0.68 3.85
N GLN A 86 3.19 -0.15 3.78
CA GLN A 86 1.88 0.22 4.32
C GLN A 86 1.90 0.39 5.84
N ALA A 87 2.52 -0.56 6.56
CA ALA A 87 2.70 -0.46 8.00
C ALA A 87 3.53 0.78 8.40
N PHE A 88 4.59 1.09 7.66
CA PHE A 88 5.39 2.29 7.87
C PHE A 88 4.56 3.57 7.70
N ILE A 89 3.68 3.64 6.71
CA ILE A 89 2.80 4.80 6.53
C ILE A 89 1.79 4.90 7.69
N ARG A 90 1.26 3.78 8.20
CA ARG A 90 0.42 3.77 9.42
C ARG A 90 1.19 4.31 10.64
N LEU A 91 2.47 3.96 10.76
CA LEU A 91 3.34 4.44 11.84
C LEU A 91 3.51 5.97 11.77
N VAL A 92 3.81 6.48 10.57
CA VAL A 92 3.92 7.93 10.34
C VAL A 92 2.59 8.63 10.57
N ALA A 93 1.46 8.05 10.12
CA ALA A 93 0.12 8.59 10.35
C ALA A 93 -0.16 8.76 11.86
N ARG A 94 0.18 7.74 12.65
CA ARG A 94 0.03 7.77 14.11
C ARG A 94 0.88 8.84 14.79
N MET A 95 2.11 9.06 14.32
CA MET A 95 2.99 10.11 14.85
C MET A 95 2.51 11.53 14.53
N LEU A 96 1.87 11.69 13.38
CA LEU A 96 1.30 12.95 12.92
C LEU A 96 -0.13 13.20 13.43
N ASP A 97 -0.72 12.21 14.11
CA ASP A 97 -2.12 12.21 14.54
C ASP A 97 -3.11 12.46 13.38
N VAL A 98 -2.81 11.87 12.21
CA VAL A 98 -3.64 11.93 11.00
C VAL A 98 -4.16 10.56 10.62
N ASP A 99 -5.30 10.53 9.94
CA ASP A 99 -5.86 9.29 9.42
C ASP A 99 -4.98 8.70 8.31
N PHE A 100 -4.79 7.37 8.33
CA PHE A 100 -3.99 6.64 7.33
C PHE A 100 -4.50 6.87 5.91
N GLY A 101 -5.82 6.93 5.72
CA GLY A 101 -6.46 7.19 4.44
C GLY A 101 -6.07 8.54 3.86
N VAL A 102 -5.87 9.56 4.69
CA VAL A 102 -5.46 10.90 4.22
C VAL A 102 -4.06 10.86 3.59
N LEU A 103 -3.11 10.12 4.17
CA LEU A 103 -1.75 9.98 3.63
C LEU A 103 -1.71 9.03 2.41
N TRP A 104 -2.40 7.89 2.48
CA TRP A 104 -2.34 6.87 1.44
C TRP A 104 -3.09 7.24 0.16
N ASN A 105 -4.23 7.93 0.31
CA ASN A 105 -5.21 8.06 -0.77
C ASN A 105 -4.89 9.20 -1.75
N ARG A 106 -3.97 10.11 -1.40
CA ARG A 106 -3.61 11.26 -2.25
C ARG A 106 -2.94 10.83 -3.56
N ARG A 107 -2.14 9.76 -3.56
CA ARG A 107 -1.46 9.25 -4.77
C ARG A 107 -2.31 8.29 -5.60
N LYS A 108 -3.19 7.52 -4.96
CA LYS A 108 -4.10 6.59 -5.66
C LYS A 108 -5.08 7.34 -6.55
N HIS A 109 -5.73 8.39 -6.06
CA HIS A 109 -6.70 9.12 -6.86
C HIS A 109 -6.10 9.80 -8.08
N PHE A 110 -4.87 10.31 -7.99
CA PHE A 110 -4.22 10.96 -9.14
C PHE A 110 -3.88 9.95 -10.25
N LEU A 111 -3.27 8.82 -9.89
CA LEU A 111 -2.92 7.76 -10.85
C LEU A 111 -4.15 7.09 -11.46
N VAL A 112 -5.19 6.81 -10.67
CA VAL A 112 -6.45 6.24 -11.19
C VAL A 112 -7.13 7.21 -12.15
N LYS A 113 -7.15 8.51 -11.86
CA LYS A 113 -7.69 9.53 -12.77
C LYS A 113 -6.91 9.60 -14.09
N LEU A 114 -5.58 9.57 -14.04
CA LEU A 114 -4.74 9.56 -15.23
C LEU A 114 -4.96 8.31 -16.09
N VAL A 115 -4.97 7.12 -15.48
CA VAL A 115 -5.20 5.85 -16.20
C VAL A 115 -6.60 5.84 -16.82
N ALA A 116 -7.63 6.29 -16.11
CA ALA A 116 -8.98 6.38 -16.65
C ALA A 116 -9.05 7.32 -17.87
N LEU A 117 -8.36 8.46 -17.83
CA LEU A 117 -8.31 9.41 -18.93
C LEU A 117 -7.59 8.81 -20.16
N MET A 118 -6.49 8.09 -19.94
CA MET A 118 -5.77 7.38 -21.01
C MET A 118 -6.64 6.30 -21.68
N ILE A 119 -7.45 5.55 -20.91
CA ILE A 119 -8.38 4.55 -21.45
C ILE A 119 -9.43 5.21 -22.34
N VAL A 120 -10.00 6.35 -21.91
CA VAL A 120 -10.98 7.11 -22.70
C VAL A 120 -10.36 7.57 -24.02
N VAL A 121 -9.16 8.17 -23.97
CA VAL A 121 -8.45 8.62 -25.18
C VAL A 121 -8.17 7.46 -26.13
N LEU A 122 -7.70 6.32 -25.60
CA LEU A 122 -7.42 5.14 -26.40
C LEU A 122 -8.70 4.60 -27.08
N SER A 123 -9.84 4.60 -26.38
CA SER A 123 -11.11 4.16 -26.95
C SER A 123 -11.56 5.02 -28.14
N ILE A 124 -11.35 6.34 -28.07
CA ILE A 124 -11.65 7.27 -29.17
C ILE A 124 -10.74 7.00 -30.37
N ILE A 125 -9.44 6.81 -30.14
CA ILE A 125 -8.46 6.52 -31.20
C ILE A 125 -8.82 5.23 -31.93
N ILE A 126 -9.15 4.16 -31.19
CA ILE A 126 -9.58 2.88 -31.78
C ILE A 126 -10.86 3.07 -32.61
N GLY A 127 -11.86 3.80 -32.11
CA GLY A 127 -13.09 4.08 -32.84
C GLY A 127 -12.86 4.82 -34.16
N LEU A 128 -11.99 5.84 -34.15
CA LEU A 128 -11.62 6.58 -35.36
C LEU A 128 -10.87 5.70 -36.37
N ALA A 129 -9.98 4.82 -35.90
CA ALA A 129 -9.23 3.91 -36.77
C ALA A 129 -10.16 2.89 -37.46
N VAL A 130 -11.12 2.32 -36.72
CA VAL A 130 -12.13 1.39 -37.28
C VAL A 130 -12.97 2.10 -38.34
N ASN A 131 -13.46 3.31 -38.05
CA ASN A 131 -14.22 4.10 -39.01
C ASN A 131 -13.41 4.38 -40.29
N ALA A 132 -12.14 4.73 -40.16
CA ALA A 132 -11.25 5.02 -41.29
C ALA A 132 -10.95 3.79 -42.18
N ILE A 133 -10.98 2.58 -41.62
CA ILE A 133 -10.84 1.33 -42.38
C ILE A 133 -12.13 1.04 -43.15
N HIS A 134 -13.29 1.20 -42.51
CA HIS A 134 -14.59 0.95 -43.13
C HIS A 134 -14.94 1.99 -44.22
N SER A 135 -14.44 3.22 -44.07
CA SER A 135 -14.65 4.30 -45.04
C SER A 135 -13.72 4.22 -46.25
N ARG A 136 -12.91 3.17 -46.41
CA ARG A 136 -12.15 2.94 -47.65
C ARG A 136 -13.17 2.57 -48.74
N PRO A 137 -13.41 3.43 -49.75
CA PRO A 137 -14.31 3.06 -50.84
C PRO A 137 -13.70 1.85 -51.54
N PHE A 138 -14.50 0.79 -51.65
CA PHE A 138 -14.18 -0.38 -52.43
C PHE A 138 -14.19 0.03 -53.90
N ASP A 139 -13.06 0.54 -54.42
CA ASP A 139 -12.88 0.84 -55.84
C ASP A 139 -12.82 -0.49 -56.60
N LEU A 140 -14.01 -0.97 -56.98
CA LEU A 140 -14.20 -2.08 -57.91
C LEU A 140 -13.86 -1.54 -59.30
N ALA A 141 -12.56 -1.55 -59.64
CA ALA A 141 -12.11 -1.32 -61.00
C ALA A 141 -12.63 -2.46 -61.89
N VAL A 142 -13.85 -2.30 -62.42
CA VAL A 142 -14.45 -3.17 -63.41
C VAL A 142 -13.61 -3.05 -64.69
N GLN A 143 -12.64 -3.95 -64.86
CA GLN A 143 -11.94 -4.12 -66.15
C GLN A 143 -12.93 -4.70 -67.15
N LEU A 144 -13.53 -3.85 -67.98
CA LEU A 144 -14.21 -4.27 -69.20
C LEU A 144 -13.16 -4.81 -70.17
N SER A 145 -13.10 -6.13 -70.30
CA SER A 145 -12.39 -6.85 -71.35
C SER A 145 -12.93 -6.44 -72.72
N GLN A 146 -12.21 -5.59 -73.45
CA GLN A 146 -12.47 -5.32 -74.85
C GLN A 146 -11.76 -6.37 -75.70
N THR A 147 -12.48 -7.41 -76.12
CA THR A 147 -12.05 -8.30 -77.22
C THR A 147 -12.13 -7.53 -78.55
N PRO A 148 -11.03 -7.39 -79.32
CA PRO A 148 -11.11 -6.80 -80.65
C PRO A 148 -11.73 -7.79 -81.63
N CYS A 149 -12.87 -7.40 -82.21
CA CYS A 149 -13.51 -8.10 -83.33
C CYS A 149 -12.63 -7.93 -84.58
N LYS A 150 -12.18 -9.04 -85.16
CA LYS A 150 -11.48 -9.08 -86.46
C LYS A 150 -12.49 -8.77 -87.57
N ALA A 151 -12.21 -7.75 -88.37
CA ALA A 151 -12.87 -7.53 -89.66
C ALA A 151 -12.03 -8.15 -90.79
N LEU A 152 -12.76 -8.77 -91.74
CA LEU A 152 -12.32 -9.52 -92.91
C LEU A 152 -11.37 -8.78 -93.85
#